data_AF-H2AQ60-F1
#
_entry.id   AF-H2AQ60-F1
#
_cell.length_a   1.000
_cell.length_b   1.000
_cell.length_c   1.000
_cell.angle_alpha   90.00
_cell.angle_beta   90.00
_cell.angle_gamma   90.00
#
_symmetry.space_group_name_H-M   'P 1'
#
loop_
_entity.id
_entity.type
_entity.pdbx_description
1 polymer ?
#
loop_
_entity_poly.entity_id
_entity_poly.type
_entity_poly.pdbx_seq_one_letter_code
_entity_poly.pdbx_strand_id
1 'polypeptide(L)'
;MSELNNLLRQINESLSATSESIKNLKAVYNEEGRDESKLKFLENFENTNEKVSLLSLKNGSMLSYVNALLLLIANKLNDRNDEDDEEFDPVVQKTIENRIVMERGIRPIENKLSYQLDKLIRAFLRMEKEYNDAEKRALEKSLQNNVSDEEEQDSASDSDEEEEEMAYRPGMIKSKSSGDGKGEVEDNSQETDTYKPPKISAMLPPESITSRHFEDKFNAREHKDRSNLSRMQAMEEYIKEQSDQPDWGSSIGSNIVDHGRGGVKSSRDTEKERKIQQYEEDNFTRLNGSVMGATKQERRKKKQRERMAKVNVIGGEDFSIFNSKRKLEDSTSRRNNKKPKSAWDRAKKRL
;
A
#
# COMPACT_ATOMS: atom_id res chain seq x y z
N MET A 1 44.44 -20.65 7.15
CA MET A 1 44.63 -21.75 8.13
C MET A 1 44.22 -21.36 9.55
N SER A 2 44.60 -20.19 10.05
CA SER A 2 44.21 -19.71 11.40
C SER A 2 42.71 -19.48 11.58
N GLU A 3 42.03 -18.89 10.60
CA GLU A 3 40.59 -18.61 10.66
C GLU A 3 39.73 -19.87 10.69
N LEU A 4 40.09 -20.89 9.89
CA LEU A 4 39.42 -22.19 9.89
C LEU A 4 39.56 -22.88 11.26
N ASN A 5 40.74 -22.82 11.87
CA ASN A 5 40.98 -23.38 13.19
C ASN A 5 40.18 -22.65 14.29
N ASN A 6 40.03 -21.33 14.19
CA ASN A 6 39.19 -20.55 15.10
C ASN A 6 37.71 -20.90 14.94
N LEU A 7 37.24 -21.07 13.70
CA LEU A 7 35.85 -21.45 13.41
C LEU A 7 35.55 -22.85 13.93
N LEU A 8 36.46 -23.81 13.76
CA LEU A 8 36.32 -25.16 14.31
C LEU A 8 36.33 -25.17 15.85
N ARG A 9 37.10 -24.29 16.50
CA ARG A 9 37.05 -24.11 17.96
C ARG A 9 35.72 -23.56 18.42
N GLN A 10 35.20 -22.52 17.76
CA GLN A 10 33.87 -21.96 18.06
C GLN A 10 32.75 -22.99 17.87
N ILE A 11 32.84 -23.83 16.83
CA ILE A 11 31.89 -24.93 16.63
C ILE A 11 31.97 -25.91 17.79
N ASN A 12 33.16 -26.32 18.22
CA ASN A 12 33.31 -27.24 19.35
C ASN A 12 32.83 -26.63 20.68
N GLU A 13 33.07 -25.34 20.92
CA GLU A 13 32.55 -24.60 22.07
C GLU A 13 31.02 -24.51 22.05
N SER A 14 30.43 -24.30 20.87
CA SER A 14 28.97 -24.31 20.72
C SER A 14 28.36 -25.71 20.94
N LEU A 15 29.07 -26.76 20.51
CA LEU A 15 28.66 -28.15 20.72
C LEU A 15 28.78 -28.56 22.20
N SER A 16 29.83 -28.10 22.91
CA SER A 16 29.92 -28.34 24.35
C SER A 16 28.83 -27.60 25.11
N ALA A 17 28.57 -26.32 24.80
CA ALA A 17 27.52 -25.54 25.42
C ALA A 17 26.12 -26.14 25.19
N THR A 18 25.84 -26.62 23.98
CA THR A 18 24.58 -27.33 23.69
C THR A 18 24.50 -28.65 24.46
N SER A 19 25.59 -29.41 24.56
CA SER A 19 25.61 -30.66 25.35
C SER A 19 25.36 -30.41 26.84
N GLU A 20 25.88 -29.31 27.40
CA GLU A 20 25.62 -28.90 28.79
C GLU A 20 24.16 -28.47 28.97
N SER A 21 23.60 -27.70 28.03
CA SER A 21 22.18 -27.33 28.07
C SER A 21 21.25 -28.55 28.03
N ILE A 22 21.60 -29.58 27.26
CA ILE A 22 20.84 -30.84 27.18
C ILE A 22 20.97 -31.64 28.48
N LYS A 23 22.17 -31.69 29.09
CA LYS A 23 22.37 -32.32 30.40
C LYS A 23 21.57 -31.61 31.50
N ASN A 24 21.55 -30.28 31.48
CA ASN A 24 20.76 -29.48 32.41
C ASN A 24 19.26 -29.71 32.21
N LEU A 25 18.79 -29.76 30.96
CA LEU A 25 17.40 -30.06 30.63
C LEU A 25 17.03 -31.49 31.09
N LYS A 26 17.92 -32.46 30.90
CA LYS A 26 17.75 -33.83 31.40
C LYS A 26 17.70 -33.89 32.93
N ALA A 27 18.50 -33.09 33.62
CA ALA A 27 18.45 -32.98 35.08
C ALA A 27 17.11 -32.40 35.54
N VAL A 28 16.64 -31.31 34.90
CA VAL A 28 15.33 -30.70 35.15
C VAL A 28 14.19 -31.68 34.92
N TYR A 29 14.28 -32.52 33.89
CA TYR A 29 13.27 -33.54 33.59
C TYR A 29 13.28 -34.72 34.58
N ASN A 30 14.45 -35.05 35.13
CA ASN A 30 14.58 -36.14 36.11
C ASN A 30 14.16 -35.71 37.54
N GLU A 31 14.07 -34.41 37.83
CA GLU A 31 13.60 -33.85 39.10
C GLU A 31 12.06 -33.71 39.16
N GLU A 32 11.31 -34.64 38.58
CA GLU A 32 9.84 -34.75 38.71
C GLU A 32 9.43 -35.22 40.12
N GLY A 33 9.78 -34.41 41.12
CA GLY A 33 9.39 -34.59 42.51
C GLY A 33 9.12 -33.24 43.17
N ARG A 34 7.88 -32.75 42.98
CA ARG A 34 7.14 -31.68 43.69
C ARG A 34 6.94 -30.36 42.92
N ASP A 35 5.67 -29.99 42.90
CA ASP A 35 5.00 -28.98 42.06
C ASP A 35 5.35 -27.50 42.35
N GLU A 36 6.45 -27.18 43.01
CA GLU A 36 6.83 -25.79 43.32
C GLU A 36 7.68 -25.12 42.21
N SER A 37 8.38 -25.91 41.40
CA SER A 37 9.24 -25.41 40.32
C SER A 37 8.45 -24.93 39.10
N LYS A 38 7.26 -25.48 38.84
CA LYS A 38 6.34 -25.03 37.77
C LYS A 38 5.83 -23.61 38.00
N LEU A 39 5.58 -23.24 39.26
CA LEU A 39 5.15 -21.89 39.63
C LEU A 39 6.29 -20.87 39.46
N LYS A 40 7.51 -21.22 39.84
CA LYS A 40 8.69 -20.36 39.65
C LYS A 40 9.08 -20.19 38.16
N PHE A 41 8.82 -21.19 37.33
CA PHE A 41 9.07 -21.10 35.88
C PHE A 41 8.08 -20.16 35.18
N LEU A 42 6.83 -20.10 35.65
CA LEU A 42 5.82 -19.14 35.18
C LEU A 42 6.15 -17.71 35.65
N GLU A 43 6.57 -17.54 36.90
CA GLU A 43 6.95 -16.24 37.48
C GLU A 43 8.23 -15.64 36.82
N ASN A 44 9.15 -16.50 36.37
CA ASN A 44 10.33 -16.08 35.60
C ASN A 44 10.00 -15.70 34.14
N PHE A 45 8.86 -16.14 33.59
CA PHE A 45 8.42 -15.78 32.24
C PHE A 45 7.77 -14.39 32.19
N GLU A 46 7.21 -13.91 33.30
CA GLU A 46 6.66 -12.56 33.43
C GLU A 46 7.76 -11.49 33.63
N ASN A 47 8.92 -11.87 34.16
CA ASN A 47 9.95 -10.94 34.61
C ASN A 47 11.12 -10.71 33.63
N THR A 48 11.14 -11.34 32.47
CA THR A 48 12.10 -10.97 31.42
C THR A 48 11.42 -10.03 30.43
N ASN A 49 11.95 -8.81 30.32
CA ASN A 49 11.64 -7.86 29.24
C ASN A 49 12.09 -8.37 27.85
N GLU A 50 12.14 -9.68 27.67
CA GLU A 50 12.40 -10.33 26.41
C GLU A 50 11.21 -10.07 25.51
N LYS A 51 11.49 -9.39 24.40
CA LYS A 51 10.53 -9.15 23.33
C LYS A 51 9.96 -10.50 22.91
N VAL A 52 8.75 -10.81 23.36
CA VAL A 52 8.08 -12.07 23.06
C VAL A 52 7.96 -12.16 21.54
N SER A 53 8.73 -13.07 20.94
CA SER A 53 8.68 -13.30 19.49
C SER A 53 7.24 -13.68 19.11
N LEU A 54 6.72 -13.15 18.00
CA LEU A 54 5.37 -13.48 17.53
C LEU A 54 5.19 -14.99 17.35
N LEU A 55 6.25 -15.69 16.95
CA LEU A 55 6.24 -17.15 16.83
C LEU A 55 6.09 -17.83 18.21
N SER A 56 6.79 -17.31 19.22
CA SER A 56 6.67 -17.81 20.60
C SER A 56 5.26 -17.57 21.15
N LEU A 57 4.70 -16.36 20.92
CA LEU A 57 3.34 -16.02 21.29
C LEU A 57 2.30 -16.91 20.58
N LYS A 58 2.50 -17.17 19.28
CA LYS A 58 1.65 -18.07 18.50
C LYS A 58 1.69 -19.48 19.05
N ASN A 59 2.87 -20.03 19.28
CA ASN A 59 3.02 -21.38 19.81
C ASN A 59 2.44 -21.49 21.22
N GLY A 60 2.66 -20.50 22.09
CA GLY A 60 2.10 -20.44 23.44
C GLY A 60 0.58 -20.35 23.46
N SER A 61 -0.01 -19.47 22.63
CA SER A 61 -1.48 -19.34 22.52
C SER A 61 -2.14 -20.59 21.91
N MET A 62 -1.52 -21.24 20.92
CA MET A 62 -1.99 -22.50 20.37
C MET A 62 -1.94 -23.62 21.41
N LEU A 63 -0.85 -23.70 22.18
CA LEU A 63 -0.72 -24.68 23.25
C LEU A 63 -1.78 -24.45 24.35
N SER A 64 -1.99 -23.20 24.77
CA SER A 64 -3.04 -22.83 25.72
C SER A 64 -4.43 -23.22 25.21
N TYR A 65 -4.72 -22.98 23.92
CA TYR A 65 -5.99 -23.37 23.30
C TYR A 65 -6.18 -24.89 23.25
N VAL A 66 -5.15 -25.65 22.87
CA VAL A 66 -5.20 -27.12 22.85
C VAL A 66 -5.40 -27.67 24.26
N ASN A 67 -4.71 -27.14 25.27
CA ASN A 67 -4.90 -27.55 26.67
C ASN A 67 -6.33 -27.28 27.15
N ALA A 68 -6.89 -26.10 26.83
CA ALA A 68 -8.28 -25.78 27.18
C ALA A 68 -9.29 -26.70 26.46
N LEU A 69 -9.03 -27.08 25.22
CA LEU A 69 -9.85 -28.07 24.50
C LEU A 69 -9.74 -29.47 25.08
N LEU A 70 -8.54 -29.89 25.50
CA LEU A 70 -8.34 -31.18 26.17
C LEU A 70 -9.10 -31.26 27.49
N LEU A 71 -9.08 -30.18 28.29
CA LEU A 71 -9.89 -30.08 29.52
C LEU A 71 -11.39 -30.15 29.21
N LEU A 72 -11.84 -29.46 28.15
CA LEU A 72 -13.24 -29.51 27.73
C LEU A 72 -13.65 -30.92 27.29
N ILE A 73 -12.78 -31.65 26.58
CA ILE A 73 -13.03 -33.04 26.18
C ILE A 73 -12.99 -33.97 27.40
N ALA A 74 -12.03 -33.78 28.31
CA ALA A 74 -11.93 -34.56 29.55
C ALA A 74 -13.19 -34.41 30.41
N ASN A 75 -13.70 -33.18 30.58
CA ASN A 75 -14.95 -32.92 31.29
C ASN A 75 -16.13 -33.61 30.61
N LYS A 76 -16.23 -33.54 29.28
CA LYS A 76 -17.29 -34.25 28.51
C LYS A 76 -17.20 -35.78 28.58
N LEU A 77 -16.02 -36.34 28.82
CA LEU A 77 -15.83 -37.78 28.97
C LEU A 77 -16.05 -38.25 30.41
N ASN A 78 -15.81 -37.38 31.39
CA ASN A 78 -16.02 -37.64 32.80
C ASN A 78 -17.49 -37.47 33.24
N ASP A 79 -18.35 -37.00 32.35
CA ASP A 79 -19.77 -36.74 32.58
C ASP A 79 -20.55 -38.05 32.78
N ARG A 80 -20.42 -38.60 33.99
CA ARG A 80 -21.39 -39.47 34.65
C ARG A 80 -22.26 -38.54 35.50
N ASN A 81 -23.42 -38.16 34.97
CA ASN A 81 -24.62 -37.67 35.65
C ASN A 81 -24.41 -36.72 36.86
N ASP A 82 -24.91 -35.50 36.69
CA ASP A 82 -25.62 -34.67 37.68
C ASP A 82 -24.89 -33.42 38.23
N GLU A 83 -25.47 -32.26 37.88
CA GLU A 83 -25.80 -31.09 38.74
C GLU A 83 -24.76 -30.04 39.15
N ASP A 84 -23.48 -30.14 38.80
CA ASP A 84 -22.50 -29.06 39.09
C ASP A 84 -22.03 -28.32 37.80
N ASP A 85 -22.95 -27.55 37.19
CA ASP A 85 -22.71 -26.75 35.98
C ASP A 85 -21.67 -25.61 36.16
N GLU A 86 -21.24 -25.31 37.39
CA GLU A 86 -20.34 -24.18 37.67
C GLU A 86 -18.88 -24.41 37.20
N GLU A 87 -18.38 -25.65 37.14
CA GLU A 87 -17.02 -25.94 36.65
C GLU A 87 -16.91 -26.02 35.13
N PHE A 88 -18.03 -26.19 34.42
CA PHE A 88 -18.07 -26.24 32.97
C PHE A 88 -17.88 -24.85 32.33
N ASP A 89 -18.47 -23.83 32.95
CA ASP A 89 -18.40 -22.42 32.53
C ASP A 89 -16.97 -21.84 32.42
N PRO A 90 -16.05 -22.00 33.40
CA PRO A 90 -14.72 -21.42 33.32
C PRO A 90 -13.84 -22.08 32.24
N VAL A 91 -14.01 -23.39 31.97
CA VAL A 91 -13.27 -24.08 30.91
C VAL A 91 -13.76 -23.60 29.54
N VAL A 92 -15.09 -23.52 29.36
CA VAL A 92 -15.69 -22.98 28.13
C VAL A 92 -15.26 -21.53 27.91
N GLN A 93 -15.28 -20.69 28.94
CA GLN A 93 -14.87 -19.29 28.85
C GLN A 93 -13.39 -19.15 28.44
N LYS A 94 -12.49 -19.94 29.03
CA LYS A 94 -11.06 -19.98 28.65
C LYS A 94 -10.86 -20.45 27.21
N THR A 95 -11.65 -21.41 26.73
CA THR A 95 -11.57 -21.83 25.31
C THR A 95 -11.99 -20.71 24.35
N ILE A 96 -13.04 -19.96 24.70
CA ILE A 96 -13.53 -18.82 23.91
C ILE A 96 -12.49 -17.69 23.92
N GLU A 97 -11.92 -17.37 25.08
CA GLU A 97 -10.87 -16.37 25.24
C GLU A 97 -9.64 -16.70 24.37
N ASN A 98 -9.11 -17.91 24.51
CA ASN A 98 -7.98 -18.39 23.72
C ASN A 98 -8.29 -18.35 22.20
N ARG A 99 -9.53 -18.66 21.81
CA ARG A 99 -9.97 -18.56 20.41
C ARG A 99 -9.97 -17.12 19.91
N ILE A 100 -10.47 -16.20 20.71
CA ILE A 100 -10.50 -14.77 20.39
C ILE A 100 -9.07 -14.22 20.26
N VAL A 101 -8.16 -14.60 21.17
CA VAL A 101 -6.75 -14.19 21.11
C VAL A 101 -6.08 -14.65 19.80
N MET A 102 -6.35 -15.88 19.35
CA MET A 102 -5.82 -16.37 18.08
C MET A 102 -6.39 -15.64 16.86
N GLU A 103 -7.71 -15.42 16.82
CA GLU A 103 -8.38 -14.84 15.65
C GLU A 103 -8.24 -13.31 15.56
N ARG A 104 -8.37 -12.61 16.68
CA ARG A 104 -8.39 -11.14 16.73
C ARG A 104 -7.08 -10.55 17.22
N GLY A 105 -6.27 -11.30 17.96
CA GLY A 105 -4.95 -10.85 18.41
C GLY A 105 -3.85 -11.19 17.39
N ILE A 106 -3.59 -12.48 17.19
CA ILE A 106 -2.40 -12.94 16.48
C ILE A 106 -2.55 -12.83 14.96
N ARG A 107 -3.65 -13.30 14.41
CA ARG A 107 -3.92 -13.29 12.95
C ARG A 107 -3.76 -11.93 12.27
N PRO A 108 -4.25 -10.79 12.81
CA PRO A 108 -4.03 -9.49 12.17
C PRO A 108 -2.57 -9.04 12.21
N ILE A 109 -1.79 -9.43 13.22
CA ILE A 109 -0.36 -9.13 13.31
C ILE A 109 0.39 -9.93 12.25
N GLU A 110 0.05 -11.21 12.07
CA GLU A 110 0.60 -12.05 11.00
C GLU A 110 0.34 -11.46 9.61
N ASN A 111 -0.90 -11.01 9.34
CA ASN A 111 -1.26 -10.38 8.07
C ASN A 111 -0.48 -9.08 7.81
N LYS A 112 -0.19 -8.31 8.87
CA LYS A 112 0.64 -7.09 8.75
C LYS A 112 2.09 -7.44 8.45
N LEU A 113 2.64 -8.44 9.13
CA LEU A 113 4.01 -8.88 8.89
C LEU A 113 4.17 -9.51 7.52
N SER A 114 3.22 -10.35 7.07
CA SER A 114 3.25 -10.92 5.73
C SER A 114 3.23 -9.82 4.66
N TYR A 115 2.40 -8.80 4.85
CA TYR A 115 2.38 -7.63 3.96
C TYR A 115 3.71 -6.86 3.96
N GLN A 116 4.33 -6.68 5.14
CA GLN A 116 5.63 -6.02 5.24
C GLN A 116 6.75 -6.83 4.57
N LEU A 117 6.75 -8.16 4.75
CA LEU A 117 7.68 -9.06 4.06
C LEU A 117 7.46 -9.02 2.55
N ASP A 118 6.21 -9.10 2.08
CA ASP A 118 5.88 -8.98 0.66
C ASP A 118 6.33 -7.62 0.10
N LYS A 119 6.19 -6.55 0.88
CA LYS A 119 6.64 -5.21 0.47
C LYS A 119 8.17 -5.16 0.35
N LEU A 120 8.90 -5.75 1.30
CA LEU A 120 10.37 -5.85 1.25
C LEU A 120 10.84 -6.72 0.09
N ILE A 121 10.20 -7.87 -0.14
CA ILE A 121 10.49 -8.75 -1.29
C ILE A 121 10.24 -8.00 -2.59
N ARG A 122 9.11 -7.28 -2.72
CA ARG A 122 8.82 -6.48 -3.91
C ARG A 122 9.83 -5.35 -4.10
N ALA A 123 10.29 -4.71 -3.03
CA ALA A 123 11.31 -3.67 -3.10
C ALA A 123 12.67 -4.26 -3.52
N PHE A 124 13.06 -5.40 -2.94
CA PHE A 124 14.28 -6.12 -3.31
C PHE A 124 14.25 -6.56 -4.78
N LEU A 125 13.16 -7.18 -5.24
CA LEU A 125 12.98 -7.59 -6.64
C LEU A 125 12.94 -6.42 -7.62
N ARG A 126 12.53 -5.22 -7.17
CA ARG A 126 12.61 -3.99 -7.98
C ARG A 126 14.05 -3.52 -8.10
N MET A 127 14.77 -3.42 -6.97
CA MET A 127 16.18 -3.07 -6.95
C MET A 127 17.03 -4.05 -7.78
N GLU A 128 16.77 -5.36 -7.69
CA GLU A 128 17.49 -6.37 -8.47
C GLU A 128 17.23 -6.22 -9.98
N LYS A 129 16.00 -5.89 -10.38
CA LYS A 129 15.67 -5.60 -11.78
C LYS A 129 16.33 -4.32 -12.27
N GLU A 130 16.25 -3.25 -11.49
CA GLU A 130 16.88 -1.96 -11.80
C GLU A 130 18.40 -2.11 -11.92
N TYR A 131 19.03 -2.90 -11.04
CA TYR A 131 20.45 -3.22 -11.12
C TYR A 131 20.80 -4.01 -12.38
N ASN A 132 20.05 -5.07 -12.69
CA ASN A 132 20.26 -5.87 -13.90
C ASN A 132 20.02 -5.07 -15.19
N ASP A 133 19.03 -4.18 -15.20
CA ASP A 133 18.74 -3.31 -16.34
C ASP A 133 19.80 -2.21 -16.48
N ALA A 134 20.33 -1.69 -15.37
CA ALA A 134 21.46 -0.76 -15.38
C ALA A 134 22.76 -1.44 -15.88
N GLU A 135 23.02 -2.68 -15.47
CA GLU A 135 24.16 -3.47 -15.95
C GLU A 135 24.05 -3.76 -17.46
N LYS A 136 22.87 -4.14 -17.94
CA LYS A 136 22.61 -4.31 -19.38
C LYS A 136 22.81 -3.01 -20.16
N ARG A 137 22.28 -1.89 -19.67
CA ARG A 137 22.49 -0.57 -20.30
C ARG A 137 23.97 -0.16 -20.31
N ALA A 138 24.71 -0.45 -19.24
CA ALA A 138 26.15 -0.20 -19.17
C ALA A 138 26.93 -1.05 -20.18
N LEU A 139 26.57 -2.33 -20.33
CA LEU A 139 27.13 -3.24 -21.33
C LEU A 139 26.79 -2.80 -22.76
N GLU A 140 25.54 -2.47 -23.05
CA GLU A 140 25.11 -1.94 -24.36
C GLU A 140 25.85 -0.66 -24.72
N LYS A 141 25.99 0.27 -23.77
CA LYS A 141 26.75 1.51 -23.96
C LYS A 141 28.25 1.26 -24.20
N SER A 142 28.83 0.23 -23.57
CA SER A 142 30.23 -0.17 -23.81
C SER A 142 30.44 -0.83 -25.18
N LEU A 143 29.45 -1.57 -25.68
CA LEU A 143 29.46 -2.20 -27.00
C LEU A 143 29.26 -1.16 -28.12
N GLN A 144 28.41 -0.17 -27.88
CA GLN A 144 28.11 0.90 -28.85
C GLN A 144 29.30 1.87 -29.03
N ASN A 145 30.15 2.03 -28.01
CA ASN A 145 31.39 2.80 -28.12
C ASN A 145 32.50 2.12 -28.96
N ASN A 146 32.36 0.84 -29.33
CA ASN A 146 33.35 0.10 -30.14
C ASN A 146 32.92 -0.09 -31.60
N VAL A 147 31.72 0.34 -31.98
CA VAL A 147 31.20 0.24 -33.35
C VAL A 147 30.74 1.63 -33.82
N SER A 148 31.70 2.36 -34.39
CA SER A 148 31.55 3.38 -35.43
C SER A 148 30.83 4.72 -35.12
N ASP A 149 31.62 5.79 -35.32
CA ASP A 149 31.26 6.97 -36.13
C ASP A 149 30.20 6.62 -37.21
N GLU A 150 29.22 7.50 -37.39
CA GLU A 150 28.11 7.41 -38.36
C GLU A 150 26.88 6.60 -37.91
N GLU A 151 25.97 7.29 -37.22
CA GLU A 151 24.53 7.46 -37.55
C GLU A 151 23.75 7.84 -36.29
N GLU A 152 23.35 9.12 -36.20
CA GLU A 152 22.52 9.66 -35.12
C GLU A 152 21.12 9.01 -35.11
N GLN A 153 20.94 8.02 -34.25
CA GLN A 153 19.66 7.39 -33.98
C GLN A 153 19.30 7.61 -32.51
N ASP A 154 18.51 8.65 -32.27
CA ASP A 154 18.16 9.17 -30.95
C ASP A 154 17.07 8.30 -30.29
N SER A 155 17.51 7.25 -29.57
CA SER A 155 16.67 6.36 -28.77
C SER A 155 16.41 7.02 -27.40
N ALA A 156 15.30 7.76 -27.32
CA ALA A 156 14.82 8.37 -26.09
C ALA A 156 14.23 7.32 -25.13
N SER A 157 15.08 6.82 -24.22
CA SER A 157 14.64 6.21 -22.96
C SER A 157 14.17 7.32 -22.01
N ASP A 158 12.89 7.25 -21.65
CA ASP A 158 12.21 8.10 -20.67
C ASP A 158 12.93 7.99 -19.31
N SER A 159 13.62 9.06 -18.90
CA SER A 159 14.09 9.25 -17.52
C SER A 159 13.10 10.19 -16.84
N ASP A 160 12.24 9.63 -15.98
CA ASP A 160 11.47 10.37 -14.98
C ASP A 160 12.44 10.76 -13.85
N GLU A 161 13.22 11.82 -14.07
CA GLU A 161 14.34 12.26 -13.23
C GLU A 161 14.01 13.56 -12.47
N GLU A 162 12.76 13.74 -12.00
CA GLU A 162 12.35 14.95 -11.26
C GLU A 162 11.71 14.68 -9.87
N GLU A 163 11.72 13.44 -9.35
CA GLU A 163 11.26 13.15 -7.97
C GLU A 163 12.35 12.59 -7.02
N GLU A 164 13.61 12.46 -7.44
CA GLU A 164 14.66 11.73 -6.70
C GLU A 164 15.75 12.56 -6.01
N GLU A 165 15.60 13.88 -5.87
CA GLU A 165 16.62 14.72 -5.20
C GLU A 165 16.56 14.69 -3.66
N MET A 166 15.67 13.90 -3.05
CA MET A 166 15.46 13.87 -1.58
C MET A 166 15.73 12.52 -0.89
N ALA A 167 16.27 11.52 -1.59
CA ALA A 167 16.44 10.17 -1.02
C ALA A 167 17.89 9.73 -0.74
N TYR A 168 18.92 10.53 -1.07
CA TYR A 168 20.32 10.10 -0.91
C TYR A 168 21.12 10.97 0.08
N ARG A 169 21.13 10.55 1.36
CA ARG A 169 22.22 10.89 2.28
C ARG A 169 22.61 9.66 3.11
N PRO A 170 23.68 8.94 2.73
CA PRO A 170 24.28 7.92 3.58
C PRO A 170 25.23 8.58 4.59
N GLY A 171 25.06 8.25 5.88
CA GLY A 171 26.06 8.52 6.93
C GLY A 171 25.77 9.71 7.84
N MET A 172 25.05 9.46 8.94
CA MET A 172 25.24 10.23 10.18
C MET A 172 25.07 9.31 11.39
N ILE A 173 26.11 8.51 11.65
CA ILE A 173 26.37 7.94 12.96
C ILE A 173 27.09 9.02 13.77
N LYS A 174 26.40 9.67 14.71
CA LYS A 174 26.95 10.36 15.90
C LYS A 174 25.93 10.17 17.02
N SER A 175 26.13 9.18 17.88
CA SER A 175 26.86 9.28 19.14
C SER A 175 26.15 10.13 20.21
N LYS A 176 25.57 9.41 21.19
CA LYS A 176 25.52 9.72 22.63
C LYS A 176 25.45 11.19 23.04
N SER A 177 24.36 11.56 23.69
CA SER A 177 24.48 12.15 25.04
C SER A 177 23.37 11.61 25.93
N SER A 178 23.81 10.92 26.97
CA SER A 178 23.05 10.56 28.15
C SER A 178 22.65 11.84 28.89
N GLY A 179 21.43 11.86 29.43
CA GLY A 179 20.94 12.94 30.28
C GLY A 179 19.87 12.39 31.22
N ASP A 180 20.33 11.54 32.15
CA ASP A 180 19.64 11.25 33.39
C ASP A 180 19.46 12.56 34.18
N GLY A 181 18.32 12.72 34.84
CA GLY A 181 17.93 13.99 35.45
C GLY A 181 16.58 13.94 36.13
N LYS A 182 16.41 12.98 37.05
CA LYS A 182 15.53 13.15 38.20
C LYS A 182 15.98 14.41 38.95
N GLY A 183 15.12 15.43 38.98
CA GLY A 183 15.29 16.62 39.80
C GLY A 183 14.11 16.75 40.74
N GLU A 184 14.31 16.30 41.97
CA GLU A 184 13.47 16.63 43.11
C GLU A 184 13.38 18.15 43.28
N VAL A 185 12.19 18.62 43.61
CA VAL A 185 11.91 20.00 43.96
C VAL A 185 12.13 20.11 45.46
N GLU A 186 13.24 20.71 45.88
CA GLU A 186 13.37 21.30 47.21
C GLU A 186 13.31 22.83 47.11
N ASP A 187 12.36 23.37 47.85
CA ASP A 187 12.12 24.77 48.12
C ASP A 187 13.36 25.46 48.71
N ASN A 188 13.71 26.61 48.15
CA ASN A 188 14.23 27.71 48.96
C ASN A 188 13.73 29.04 48.39
N SER A 189 12.68 29.51 49.03
CA SER A 189 12.07 30.83 48.92
C SER A 189 13.03 31.93 49.40
N GLN A 190 13.39 32.86 48.51
CA GLN A 190 13.71 34.24 48.89
C GLN A 190 13.08 35.21 47.88
N GLU A 191 11.97 35.81 48.34
CA GLU A 191 11.47 37.16 48.10
C GLU A 191 11.85 37.88 46.80
N THR A 192 10.96 37.84 45.80
CA THR A 192 10.61 39.00 44.97
C THR A 192 9.15 38.88 44.51
N ASP A 193 8.31 39.86 44.86
CA ASP A 193 6.89 39.97 44.45
C ASP A 193 6.76 40.28 42.95
N THR A 194 7.10 39.31 42.10
CA THR A 194 6.80 39.38 40.67
C THR A 194 6.27 38.03 40.20
N TYR A 195 4.96 37.99 39.96
CA TYR A 195 4.28 36.81 39.43
C TYR A 195 4.90 36.40 38.10
N LYS A 196 5.54 35.22 38.08
CA LYS A 196 6.04 34.59 36.86
C LYS A 196 5.06 33.48 36.47
N PRO A 197 4.33 33.62 35.34
CA PRO A 197 3.46 32.55 34.87
C PRO A 197 4.29 31.30 34.56
N PRO A 198 3.73 30.09 34.81
CA PRO A 198 4.44 28.84 34.56
C PRO A 198 4.81 28.70 33.09
N LYS A 199 6.08 28.38 32.83
CA LYS A 199 6.56 28.07 31.47
C LYS A 199 6.09 26.66 31.09
N ILE A 200 4.93 26.57 30.45
CA ILE A 200 4.45 25.33 29.83
C ILE A 200 5.24 25.11 28.53
N SER A 201 5.93 23.97 28.40
CA SER A 201 6.48 23.54 27.12
C SER A 201 5.31 23.26 26.16
N ALA A 202 5.47 23.59 24.88
CA ALA A 202 4.44 23.33 23.87
C ALA A 202 4.18 21.82 23.79
N MET A 203 3.07 21.38 24.37
CA MET A 203 2.60 20.01 24.25
C MET A 203 2.12 19.81 22.81
N LEU A 204 2.68 18.84 22.09
CA LEU A 204 2.16 18.48 20.76
C LEU A 204 0.68 18.07 20.91
N PRO A 205 -0.22 18.53 20.03
CA PRO A 205 -1.61 18.11 20.05
C PRO A 205 -1.72 16.59 19.95
N PRO A 206 -2.68 15.94 20.64
CA PRO A 206 -2.85 14.50 20.58
C PRO A 206 -3.10 14.05 19.14
N GLU A 207 -2.24 13.15 18.64
CA GLU A 207 -2.29 12.59 17.28
C GLU A 207 -3.60 11.85 16.95
N SER A 208 -4.49 11.67 17.92
CA SER A 208 -5.83 11.08 17.73
C SER A 208 -6.84 12.04 17.09
N ILE A 209 -6.56 13.35 17.02
CA ILE A 209 -7.44 14.35 16.37
C ILE A 209 -6.93 14.72 14.96
N THR A 210 -5.64 14.49 14.66
CA THR A 210 -5.04 14.79 13.36
C THR A 210 -5.35 13.75 12.28
N SER A 211 -6.02 12.65 12.61
CA SER A 211 -6.47 11.67 11.61
C SER A 211 -7.79 12.09 10.94
N ARG A 212 -7.66 12.94 9.92
CA ARG A 212 -8.55 13.07 8.73
C ARG A 212 -9.94 13.72 8.86
N HIS A 213 -10.47 14.04 10.04
CA HIS A 213 -11.84 14.58 10.13
C HIS A 213 -11.97 16.07 10.47
N PHE A 214 -10.86 16.77 10.75
CA PHE A 214 -10.89 18.20 11.09
C PHE A 214 -9.74 18.98 10.44
N GLU A 215 -9.40 18.65 9.20
CA GLU A 215 -8.68 19.59 8.35
C GLU A 215 -9.71 20.19 7.38
N ASP A 216 -10.20 21.40 7.67
CA ASP A 216 -11.03 22.19 6.75
C ASP A 216 -10.17 22.74 5.59
N LYS A 217 -9.45 21.85 4.92
CA LYS A 217 -8.65 22.14 3.75
C LYS A 217 -9.47 21.78 2.53
N PHE A 218 -9.83 22.79 1.74
CA PHE A 218 -10.58 22.58 0.51
C PHE A 218 -9.78 21.74 -0.49
N ASN A 219 -10.26 20.52 -0.76
CA ASN A 219 -9.66 19.61 -1.73
C ASN A 219 -10.26 19.82 -3.13
N ALA A 220 -9.66 20.72 -3.92
CA ALA A 220 -10.11 20.98 -5.31
C ALA A 220 -10.16 19.71 -6.18
N ARG A 221 -9.32 18.70 -5.90
CA ARG A 221 -9.30 17.43 -6.62
C ARG A 221 -10.56 16.59 -6.41
N GLU A 222 -11.24 16.72 -5.28
CA GLU A 222 -12.48 15.98 -4.98
C GLU A 222 -13.68 16.62 -5.67
N HIS A 223 -13.69 17.96 -5.77
CA HIS A 223 -14.76 18.71 -6.44
C HIS A 223 -14.58 18.85 -7.96
N LYS A 224 -13.43 18.45 -8.52
CA LYS A 224 -13.21 18.45 -9.97
C LYS A 224 -14.07 17.37 -10.64
N ASP A 225 -14.70 17.70 -11.76
CA ASP A 225 -15.43 16.73 -12.56
C ASP A 225 -14.50 15.61 -13.07
N ARG A 226 -14.87 14.36 -12.78
CA ARG A 226 -14.15 13.14 -13.18
C ARG A 226 -14.96 12.32 -14.18
N SER A 227 -16.00 12.88 -14.79
CA SER A 227 -16.85 12.24 -15.80
C SER A 227 -16.02 11.54 -16.89
N ASN A 228 -14.96 12.18 -17.39
CA ASN A 228 -14.08 11.66 -18.44
C ASN A 228 -13.30 10.39 -18.05
N LEU A 229 -13.12 10.10 -16.75
CA LEU A 229 -12.34 8.94 -16.30
C LEU A 229 -13.11 7.63 -16.51
N SER A 230 -14.40 7.62 -16.20
CA SER A 230 -15.31 6.47 -16.40
C SER A 230 -16.01 6.48 -17.75
N ARG A 231 -15.78 7.52 -18.56
CA ARG A 231 -16.39 7.68 -19.89
C ARG A 231 -15.73 6.70 -20.87
N MET A 232 -16.50 5.72 -21.36
CA MET A 232 -16.06 4.70 -22.31
C MET A 232 -16.86 4.81 -23.61
N GLN A 233 -16.15 4.84 -24.74
CA GLN A 233 -16.74 5.05 -26.05
C GLN A 233 -17.80 3.99 -26.42
N ALA A 234 -17.50 2.70 -26.25
CA ALA A 234 -18.46 1.62 -26.56
C ALA A 234 -19.76 1.72 -25.74
N MET A 235 -19.67 2.18 -24.49
CA MET A 235 -20.85 2.36 -23.64
C MET A 235 -21.68 3.58 -24.08
N GLU A 236 -21.03 4.65 -24.51
CA GLU A 236 -21.72 5.83 -25.04
C GLU A 236 -22.41 5.56 -26.36
N GLU A 237 -21.77 4.78 -27.24
CA GLU A 237 -22.37 4.36 -28.50
C GLU A 237 -23.64 3.54 -28.25
N TYR A 238 -23.57 2.58 -27.32
CA TYR A 238 -24.75 1.85 -26.88
C TYR A 238 -25.83 2.76 -26.29
N ILE A 239 -25.45 3.75 -25.46
CA ILE A 239 -26.41 4.71 -24.89
C ILE A 239 -27.08 5.54 -25.99
N LYS A 240 -26.33 5.95 -27.01
CA LYS A 240 -26.87 6.70 -28.16
C LYS A 240 -27.83 5.86 -28.97
N GLU A 241 -27.48 4.61 -29.24
CA GLU A 241 -28.35 3.67 -29.95
C GLU A 241 -29.65 3.38 -29.18
N GLN A 242 -29.56 3.25 -27.85
CA GLN A 242 -30.74 3.07 -26.99
C GLN A 242 -31.50 4.36 -26.72
N SER A 243 -30.95 5.52 -27.06
CA SER A 243 -31.62 6.80 -26.86
C SER A 243 -32.44 7.15 -28.09
N ASP A 244 -33.72 7.47 -27.86
CA ASP A 244 -34.61 7.93 -28.94
C ASP A 244 -34.33 9.38 -29.38
N GLN A 245 -33.28 10.01 -28.84
CA GLN A 245 -32.93 11.39 -29.17
C GLN A 245 -32.11 11.43 -30.46
N PRO A 246 -32.42 12.38 -31.38
CA PRO A 246 -31.65 12.51 -32.60
C PRO A 246 -30.23 13.01 -32.27
N ASP A 247 -29.24 12.33 -32.83
CA ASP A 247 -27.86 12.79 -32.79
C ASP A 247 -27.62 13.88 -33.83
N TRP A 248 -26.90 14.93 -33.44
CA TRP A 248 -26.51 16.02 -34.33
C TRP A 248 -25.33 15.60 -35.20
N GLY A 249 -25.64 15.00 -36.35
CA GLY A 249 -24.67 14.72 -37.41
C GLY A 249 -24.22 16.00 -38.11
N SER A 250 -22.94 16.07 -38.48
CA SER A 250 -22.43 17.14 -39.32
C SER A 250 -22.76 16.86 -40.80
N SER A 251 -22.81 17.91 -41.62
CA SER A 251 -22.99 17.74 -43.06
C SER A 251 -21.89 16.86 -43.66
N ILE A 252 -22.24 16.06 -44.66
CA ILE A 252 -21.26 15.29 -45.43
C ILE A 252 -20.29 16.29 -46.06
N GLY A 253 -18.98 16.05 -45.91
CA GLY A 253 -17.92 16.92 -46.44
C GLY A 253 -17.28 17.88 -45.42
N SER A 254 -18.01 18.37 -44.41
CA SER A 254 -17.43 19.29 -43.40
C SER A 254 -16.50 18.60 -42.40
N ASN A 255 -16.64 17.27 -42.26
CA ASN A 255 -15.85 16.46 -41.35
C ASN A 255 -14.53 15.95 -41.97
N ILE A 256 -14.25 16.22 -43.24
CA ILE A 256 -13.02 15.75 -43.89
C ILE A 256 -11.88 16.72 -43.57
N VAL A 257 -10.75 16.19 -43.09
CA VAL A 257 -9.55 16.97 -42.75
C VAL A 257 -8.56 16.96 -43.91
N ASP A 258 -7.94 18.10 -44.18
CA ASP A 258 -6.85 18.26 -45.13
C ASP A 258 -7.12 17.61 -46.49
N HIS A 259 -8.31 17.87 -47.06
CA HIS A 259 -8.74 17.35 -48.36
C HIS A 259 -8.64 15.80 -48.46
N GLY A 260 -8.80 15.10 -47.33
CA GLY A 260 -8.76 13.64 -47.25
C GLY A 260 -7.48 13.07 -46.66
N ARG A 261 -6.39 13.85 -46.57
CA ARG A 261 -5.11 13.36 -46.00
C ARG A 261 -5.23 13.02 -44.51
N GLY A 262 -6.05 13.76 -43.78
CA GLY A 262 -6.30 13.53 -42.36
C GLY A 262 -7.45 12.56 -42.07
N GLY A 263 -8.10 12.03 -43.11
CA GLY A 263 -9.31 11.21 -42.99
C GLY A 263 -10.54 12.01 -42.56
N VAL A 264 -11.57 11.29 -42.10
CA VAL A 264 -12.79 11.86 -41.52
C VAL A 264 -12.59 12.05 -40.02
N LYS A 265 -12.99 13.21 -39.48
CA LYS A 265 -12.93 13.49 -38.05
C LYS A 265 -13.77 12.47 -37.26
N SER A 266 -13.20 11.94 -36.19
CA SER A 266 -13.95 11.14 -35.22
C SER A 266 -14.96 12.00 -34.45
N SER A 267 -16.07 11.40 -34.02
CA SER A 267 -17.09 12.04 -33.17
C SER A 267 -16.52 12.74 -31.93
N ARG A 268 -15.41 12.25 -31.38
CA ARG A 268 -14.72 12.90 -30.25
C ARG A 268 -13.97 14.16 -30.66
N ASP A 269 -13.36 14.15 -31.85
CA ASP A 269 -12.62 15.29 -32.36
C ASP A 269 -13.57 16.40 -32.83
N THR A 270 -14.73 16.04 -33.40
CA THR A 270 -15.78 17.02 -33.72
C THR A 270 -16.36 17.66 -32.45
N GLU A 271 -16.62 16.90 -31.38
CA GLU A 271 -17.09 17.45 -30.10
C GLU A 271 -16.04 18.39 -29.48
N LYS A 272 -14.75 18.07 -29.61
CA LYS A 272 -13.66 18.93 -29.12
C LYS A 272 -13.55 20.22 -29.94
N GLU A 273 -13.64 20.14 -31.26
CA GLU A 273 -13.63 21.31 -32.14
C GLU A 273 -14.82 22.23 -31.85
N ARG A 274 -16.02 21.69 -31.65
CA ARG A 274 -17.19 22.46 -31.23
C ARG A 274 -16.96 23.18 -29.90
N LYS A 275 -16.33 22.53 -28.92
CA LYS A 275 -15.96 23.18 -27.64
C LYS A 275 -14.94 24.30 -27.83
N ILE A 276 -14.01 24.15 -28.77
CA ILE A 276 -13.05 25.22 -29.10
C ILE A 276 -13.79 26.38 -29.77
N GLN A 277 -14.64 26.13 -30.76
CA GLN A 277 -15.43 27.16 -31.42
C GLN A 277 -16.30 27.93 -30.43
N GLN A 278 -17.02 27.24 -29.55
CA GLN A 278 -17.81 27.86 -28.48
C GLN A 278 -16.94 28.76 -27.60
N TYR A 279 -15.77 28.28 -27.18
CA TYR A 279 -14.84 29.09 -26.39
C TYR A 279 -14.32 30.33 -27.14
N GLU A 280 -14.01 30.19 -28.44
CA GLU A 280 -13.53 31.29 -29.27
C GLU A 280 -14.63 32.32 -29.54
N GLU A 281 -15.88 31.88 -29.70
CA GLU A 281 -17.07 32.73 -29.87
C GLU A 281 -17.44 33.46 -28.56
N ASP A 282 -17.40 32.76 -27.43
CA ASP A 282 -17.72 33.33 -26.12
C ASP A 282 -16.68 34.37 -25.66
N ASN A 283 -15.39 34.10 -25.93
CA ASN A 283 -14.29 34.97 -25.47
C ASN A 283 -13.74 35.87 -26.57
N PHE A 284 -14.19 35.73 -27.82
CA PHE A 284 -13.68 36.47 -28.99
C PHE A 284 -12.16 36.40 -29.17
N THR A 285 -11.52 35.33 -28.67
CA THR A 285 -10.07 35.10 -28.77
C THR A 285 -9.80 33.75 -29.43
N ARG A 286 -8.98 33.73 -30.47
CA ARG A 286 -8.56 32.47 -31.12
C ARG A 286 -7.58 31.70 -30.25
N LEU A 287 -7.72 30.38 -30.22
CA LEU A 287 -6.70 29.52 -29.61
C LEU A 287 -5.52 29.38 -30.59
N ASN A 288 -4.29 29.48 -30.07
CA ASN A 288 -3.07 29.55 -30.89
C ASN A 288 -2.70 28.16 -31.47
N GLY A 289 -3.54 27.57 -32.30
CA GLY A 289 -3.40 26.18 -32.79
C GLY A 289 -2.25 25.95 -33.78
N SER A 290 -1.56 27.01 -34.24
CA SER A 290 -0.52 26.89 -35.27
C SER A 290 0.48 28.04 -35.36
N VAL A 291 0.19 29.23 -34.82
CA VAL A 291 1.01 30.42 -35.10
C VAL A 291 1.51 30.99 -33.77
N MET A 292 2.81 30.81 -33.52
CA MET A 292 3.60 31.62 -32.59
C MET A 292 3.28 31.55 -31.08
N GLY A 293 3.06 30.34 -30.52
CA GLY A 293 2.96 30.22 -29.06
C GLY A 293 2.64 28.85 -28.45
N ALA A 294 2.30 27.85 -29.26
CA ALA A 294 2.05 26.50 -28.75
C ALA A 294 3.31 25.96 -28.04
N THR A 295 3.17 25.64 -26.75
CA THR A 295 4.23 25.02 -25.95
C THR A 295 4.71 23.75 -26.66
N LYS A 296 6.01 23.42 -26.52
CA LYS A 296 6.63 22.21 -27.12
C LYS A 296 5.78 20.95 -26.87
N GLN A 297 5.14 20.90 -25.70
CA GLN A 297 4.22 19.85 -25.29
C GLN A 297 2.96 19.73 -26.16
N GLU A 298 2.31 20.84 -26.52
CA GLU A 298 1.09 20.82 -27.34
C GLU A 298 1.38 20.34 -28.77
N ARG A 299 2.51 20.77 -29.34
CA ARG A 299 2.98 20.27 -30.64
C ARG A 299 3.20 18.76 -30.62
N ARG A 300 3.82 18.23 -29.55
CA ARG A 300 4.00 16.77 -29.36
C ARG A 300 2.65 16.05 -29.26
N LYS A 301 1.71 16.58 -28.47
CA LYS A 301 0.36 16.02 -28.32
C LYS A 301 -0.42 16.02 -29.64
N LYS A 302 -0.33 17.09 -30.46
CA LYS A 302 -0.96 17.17 -31.77
C LYS A 302 -0.40 16.13 -32.74
N LYS A 303 0.94 16.03 -32.86
CA LYS A 303 1.60 15.01 -33.69
C LYS A 303 1.28 13.59 -33.24
N GLN A 304 1.28 13.32 -31.93
CA GLN A 304 0.90 12.02 -31.38
C GLN A 304 -0.55 11.69 -31.72
N ARG A 305 -1.47 12.64 -31.56
CA ARG A 305 -2.89 12.45 -31.91
C ARG A 305 -3.07 12.16 -33.39
N GLU A 306 -2.41 12.91 -34.28
CA GLU A 306 -2.50 12.69 -35.74
C GLU A 306 -2.00 11.30 -36.13
N ARG A 307 -0.89 10.83 -35.53
CA ARG A 307 -0.39 9.47 -35.75
C ARG A 307 -1.38 8.41 -35.27
N MET A 308 -1.92 8.58 -34.06
CA MET A 308 -2.92 7.66 -33.51
C MET A 308 -4.20 7.64 -34.33
N ALA A 309 -4.63 8.79 -34.86
CA ALA A 309 -5.78 8.89 -35.74
C ALA A 309 -5.55 8.10 -37.04
N LYS A 310 -4.38 8.23 -37.66
CA LYS A 310 -4.05 7.46 -38.88
C LYS A 310 -4.05 5.95 -38.69
N VAL A 311 -3.68 5.48 -37.50
CA VAL A 311 -3.61 4.03 -37.20
C VAL A 311 -4.97 3.48 -36.78
N ASN A 312 -5.74 4.24 -36.00
CA ASN A 312 -6.92 3.71 -35.33
C ASN A 312 -8.25 4.24 -35.87
N VAL A 313 -8.26 5.40 -36.53
CA VAL A 313 -9.49 6.00 -37.08
C VAL A 313 -9.62 5.60 -38.53
N ILE A 314 -10.67 4.85 -38.84
CA ILE A 314 -10.96 4.35 -40.19
C ILE A 314 -12.38 4.81 -40.53
N GLY A 315 -12.53 5.57 -41.61
CA GLY A 315 -13.84 6.06 -42.05
C GLY A 315 -14.52 7.07 -41.10
N GLY A 316 -13.79 7.63 -40.12
CA GLY A 316 -14.36 8.51 -39.10
C GLY A 316 -14.78 7.79 -37.82
N GLU A 317 -14.69 6.47 -37.78
CA GLU A 317 -14.90 5.64 -36.59
C GLU A 317 -13.56 5.28 -35.95
N ASP A 318 -13.50 5.25 -34.61
CA ASP A 318 -12.27 4.96 -33.87
C ASP A 318 -12.26 3.50 -33.39
N PHE A 319 -11.37 2.69 -33.95
CA PHE A 319 -11.21 1.27 -33.63
C PHE A 319 -10.18 1.02 -32.51
N SER A 320 -9.56 2.06 -31.95
CA SER A 320 -8.56 1.89 -30.86
C SER A 320 -9.14 1.24 -29.60
N ILE A 321 -10.45 1.30 -29.43
CA ILE A 321 -11.20 0.74 -28.30
C ILE A 321 -10.91 -0.75 -28.15
N PHE A 322 -10.84 -1.48 -29.27
CA PHE A 322 -10.66 -2.93 -29.29
C PHE A 322 -9.23 -3.36 -28.95
N ASN A 323 -8.25 -2.49 -29.16
CA ASN A 323 -6.86 -2.73 -28.78
C ASN A 323 -6.54 -2.29 -27.34
N SER A 324 -7.51 -1.71 -26.63
CA SER A 324 -7.33 -1.25 -25.26
C SER A 324 -7.40 -2.39 -24.26
N LYS A 325 -6.46 -2.42 -23.30
CA LYS A 325 -6.51 -3.33 -22.14
C LYS A 325 -7.49 -2.86 -21.05
N ARG A 326 -8.12 -1.69 -21.21
CA ARG A 326 -9.06 -1.14 -20.24
C ARG A 326 -10.32 -1.98 -20.24
N LYS A 327 -10.69 -2.49 -19.07
CA LYS A 327 -11.86 -3.35 -18.93
C LYS A 327 -13.14 -2.52 -18.82
N LEU A 328 -14.19 -2.97 -19.50
CA LEU A 328 -15.51 -2.35 -19.40
C LEU A 328 -16.07 -2.45 -17.98
N GLU A 329 -15.77 -3.54 -17.27
CA GLU A 329 -16.19 -3.72 -15.89
C GLU A 329 -15.63 -2.63 -14.96
N ASP A 330 -14.48 -2.02 -15.21
CA ASP A 330 -13.93 -1.03 -14.26
C ASP A 330 -14.76 0.26 -14.24
N SER A 331 -15.36 0.63 -15.38
CA SER A 331 -16.24 1.79 -15.49
C SER A 331 -17.71 1.45 -15.21
N THR A 332 -18.15 0.23 -15.55
CA THR A 332 -19.54 -0.20 -15.39
C THR A 332 -19.80 -0.97 -14.09
N SER A 333 -18.77 -1.44 -13.40
CA SER A 333 -18.92 -2.21 -12.16
C SER A 333 -19.47 -1.30 -11.07
N ARG A 334 -20.77 -1.49 -10.85
CA ARG A 334 -21.55 -1.21 -9.65
C ARG A 334 -20.94 -0.13 -8.78
N ARG A 335 -21.13 1.14 -9.18
CA ARG A 335 -21.09 2.36 -8.34
C ARG A 335 -20.61 2.03 -6.92
N ASN A 336 -19.29 1.95 -6.68
CA ASN A 336 -18.78 1.47 -5.39
C ASN A 336 -19.40 2.23 -4.20
N ASN A 337 -19.76 3.50 -4.42
CA ASN A 337 -20.44 4.36 -3.45
C ASN A 337 -21.94 4.03 -3.22
N LYS A 338 -22.63 3.42 -4.20
CA LYS A 338 -24.05 3.03 -4.12
C LYS A 338 -24.24 1.51 -4.20
N LYS A 339 -23.19 0.73 -3.93
CA LYS A 339 -23.26 -0.74 -3.94
C LYS A 339 -24.04 -1.17 -2.70
N PRO A 340 -25.15 -1.93 -2.84
CA PRO A 340 -25.93 -2.36 -1.70
C PRO A 340 -25.13 -3.36 -0.87
N LYS A 341 -24.68 -2.92 0.31
CA LYS A 341 -23.89 -3.73 1.24
C LYS A 341 -24.81 -4.63 2.07
N SER A 342 -25.97 -4.09 2.46
CA SER A 342 -26.97 -4.82 3.24
C SER A 342 -28.00 -5.54 2.36
N ALA A 343 -28.57 -6.63 2.87
CA ALA A 343 -29.71 -7.31 2.26
C ALA A 343 -30.92 -6.36 2.13
N TRP A 344 -31.09 -5.45 3.09
CA TRP A 344 -32.12 -4.42 3.04
C TRP A 344 -31.92 -3.42 1.90
N ASP A 345 -30.67 -3.00 1.64
CA ASP A 345 -30.35 -2.12 0.51
C ASP A 345 -30.65 -2.80 -0.83
N ARG A 346 -30.43 -4.12 -0.91
CA ARG A 346 -30.76 -4.92 -2.09
C ARG A 346 -32.27 -5.02 -2.28
N ALA A 347 -33.02 -5.24 -1.19
CA ALA A 347 -34.48 -5.26 -1.22
C ALA A 347 -35.05 -3.91 -1.67
N LYS A 348 -34.56 -2.80 -1.08
CA LYS A 348 -34.94 -1.42 -1.44
C LYS A 348 -34.63 -1.04 -2.88
N LYS A 349 -33.60 -1.62 -3.50
CA LYS A 349 -33.27 -1.37 -4.90
C LYS A 349 -34.17 -2.16 -5.88
N ARG A 350 -34.73 -3.27 -5.41
CA ARG A 350 -35.60 -4.15 -6.21
C ARG A 350 -37.05 -3.69 -6.18
N LEU A 351 -37.48 -3.13 -5.05
CA LEU A 351 -38.68 -2.31 -4.94
C LEU A 351 -38.48 -1.03 -5.75
#